data_AF-A0A485BRE3-F1
#
_entry.id   AF-A0A485BRE3-F1
#
_cell.length_a   1.000
_cell.length_b   1.000
_cell.length_c   1.000
_cell.angle_alpha   90.00
_cell.angle_beta   90.00
_cell.angle_gamma   90.00
#
_symmetry.space_group_name_H-M   'P 1'
#
loop_
_entity.id
_entity.type
_entity.pdbx_description
1 polymer ?
#
loop_
_entity_poly.entity_id
_entity_poly.type
_entity_poly.pdbx_seq_one_letter_code
_entity_poly.pdbx_strand_id
1 'polypeptide(L)'
;MSPGSSLFLSPPDGQALRRDRVNWQPLSEQAISDALASNKRLFIDVTADWCVTCKANKYNVLLRDDVQSALSEPDVVALRGDWSRRRPLSAVF
;
A
#
# COMPACT_ATOMS: atom_id res chain seq x y z
N MET A 1 10.23 26.19 46.66
CA MET A 1 10.42 24.86 46.03
C MET A 1 9.15 24.54 45.25
N SER A 2 9.16 24.78 43.93
CA SER A 2 8.16 24.27 43.00
C SER A 2 8.92 23.75 41.79
N PRO A 3 8.78 22.46 41.41
CA PRO A 3 9.47 21.94 40.25
C PRO A 3 8.82 22.51 39.00
N GLY A 4 9.64 23.09 38.13
CA GLY A 4 9.19 23.61 36.83
C GLY A 4 8.62 22.48 35.99
N SER A 5 7.38 22.66 35.53
CA SER A 5 6.77 21.79 34.54
C SER A 5 7.50 21.97 33.21
N SER A 6 8.34 21.00 32.85
CA SER A 6 8.89 20.89 31.51
C SER A 6 7.74 20.56 30.55
N LEU A 7 7.29 21.57 29.81
CA LEU A 7 6.42 21.38 28.66
C LEU A 7 7.21 20.66 27.57
N PHE A 8 6.95 19.37 27.38
CA PHE A 8 7.37 18.66 26.19
C PHE A 8 6.59 19.25 25.01
N LEU A 9 7.26 20.01 24.14
CA LEU A 9 6.69 20.33 22.83
C LEU A 9 6.60 19.01 22.05
N SER A 10 5.40 18.48 21.90
CA SER A 10 5.12 17.52 20.84
C SER A 10 5.48 18.18 19.51
N PRO A 11 6.27 17.52 18.64
CA PRO A 11 6.52 18.05 17.31
C PRO A 11 5.17 18.20 16.58
N PRO A 12 5.01 19.22 15.73
CA PRO A 12 3.80 19.36 14.92
C PRO A 12 3.59 18.07 14.14
N ASP A 13 2.35 17.59 14.07
CA ASP A 13 1.89 16.40 13.34
C ASP A 13 2.14 16.57 11.82
N GLY A 14 3.40 16.59 11.41
CA GLY A 14 3.80 16.96 10.07
C GLY A 14 4.39 15.79 9.28
N GLN A 15 5.01 14.81 9.96
CA GLN A 15 5.67 13.69 9.30
C GLN A 15 5.75 12.47 10.23
N ALA A 16 4.61 11.99 10.74
CA ALA A 16 4.53 10.54 10.93
C ALA A 16 4.81 9.93 9.55
N LEU A 17 5.96 9.28 9.37
CA LEU A 17 6.34 8.60 8.12
C LEU A 17 5.08 7.92 7.55
N ARG A 18 4.59 8.35 6.39
CA ARG A 18 3.33 7.81 5.84
C ARG A 18 3.53 6.30 5.67
N ARG A 19 2.90 5.50 6.54
CA ARG A 19 3.07 4.05 6.56
C ARG A 19 2.03 3.42 5.66
N ASP A 20 2.48 2.43 4.90
CA ASP A 20 1.59 1.52 4.19
C ASP A 20 1.02 0.53 5.22
N ARG A 21 -0.27 0.67 5.53
CA ARG A 21 -1.02 -0.14 6.51
C ARG A 21 -1.90 -1.19 5.86
N VAL A 22 -2.09 -1.11 4.54
CA VAL A 22 -2.88 -2.07 3.77
C VAL A 22 -2.23 -3.45 3.82
N ASN A 23 -3.04 -4.48 4.06
CA ASN A 23 -2.59 -5.87 4.02
C ASN A 23 -2.48 -6.37 2.57
N TRP A 24 -1.39 -5.99 1.91
CA TRP A 24 -1.11 -6.39 0.53
C TRP A 24 -0.83 -7.89 0.43
N GLN A 25 -1.62 -8.58 -0.39
CA GLN A 25 -1.35 -9.96 -0.74
C GLN A 25 -0.62 -10.03 -2.09
N PRO A 26 0.18 -11.07 -2.36
CA PRO A 26 0.79 -11.26 -3.67
C PRO A 26 -0.27 -11.36 -4.77
N LEU A 27 -0.05 -10.64 -5.87
CA LEU A 27 -0.88 -10.78 -7.08
C LEU A 27 -0.72 -12.19 -7.68
N SER A 28 -1.82 -12.92 -7.80
CA SER A 28 -1.90 -14.21 -8.50
C SER A 28 -3.28 -14.42 -9.11
N GLU A 29 -3.38 -15.23 -10.16
CA GLU A 29 -4.67 -15.59 -10.78
C GLU A 29 -5.61 -16.25 -9.78
N GLN A 30 -5.07 -17.11 -8.90
CA GLN A 30 -5.86 -17.74 -7.84
C GLN A 30 -6.44 -16.71 -6.87
N ALA A 31 -5.64 -15.75 -6.39
CA ALA A 31 -6.12 -14.71 -5.49
C ALA A 31 -7.19 -13.81 -6.13
N ILE A 32 -7.09 -13.55 -7.44
CA ILE A 32 -8.13 -12.84 -8.20
C ILE A 32 -9.41 -13.69 -8.25
N SER A 33 -9.30 -14.95 -8.65
CA SER A 33 -10.43 -15.88 -8.76
C SER A 33 -11.15 -16.03 -7.42
N ASP A 34 -10.42 -16.20 -6.32
CA ASP A 34 -10.99 -16.35 -4.97
C ASP A 34 -11.72 -15.09 -4.50
N ALA A 35 -11.16 -13.90 -4.77
CA ALA A 35 -11.78 -12.63 -4.42
C ALA A 35 -13.10 -12.43 -5.20
N LEU A 36 -13.10 -12.74 -6.51
CA LEU A 36 -14.28 -12.67 -7.36
C LEU A 36 -15.36 -13.67 -6.94
N ALA A 37 -14.97 -14.93 -6.68
CA ALA A 37 -15.89 -15.98 -6.21
C ALA A 37 -16.50 -15.63 -4.84
N SER A 38 -15.77 -14.89 -4.02
CA SER A 38 -16.23 -14.40 -2.71
C SER A 38 -16.99 -13.07 -2.77
N ASN A 39 -17.26 -12.54 -3.98
CA ASN A 39 -17.94 -11.27 -4.22
C ASN A 39 -17.31 -10.09 -3.46
N LYS A 40 -15.97 -10.05 -3.40
CA LYS A 40 -15.19 -8.98 -2.76
C LYS A 40 -14.79 -7.91 -3.78
N ARG A 41 -14.61 -6.67 -3.32
CA ARG A 41 -13.99 -5.61 -4.13
C ARG A 41 -12.49 -5.89 -4.24
N LEU A 42 -11.95 -5.75 -5.45
CA LEU A 42 -10.54 -6.03 -5.72
C LEU A 42 -9.80 -4.74 -6.09
N PHE A 43 -8.68 -4.49 -5.44
CA PHE A 43 -7.73 -3.44 -5.83
C PHE A 43 -6.38 -4.07 -6.15
N ILE A 44 -5.80 -3.73 -7.30
CA ILE A 44 -4.51 -4.27 -7.75
C ILE A 44 -3.54 -3.12 -7.93
N ASP A 45 -2.42 -3.17 -7.21
CA ASP A 45 -1.29 -2.26 -7.37
C ASP A 45 -0.14 -3.00 -8.06
N VAL A 46 0.20 -2.63 -9.29
CA VAL A 46 1.37 -3.16 -10.00
C VAL A 46 2.51 -2.16 -9.89
N THR A 47 3.60 -2.56 -9.25
CA THR A 47 4.77 -1.71 -8.99
C THR A 47 6.01 -2.18 -9.76
N ALA A 48 7.01 -1.30 -9.84
CA ALA A 48 8.37 -1.65 -10.20
C ALA A 48 9.36 -0.66 -9.57
N ASP A 49 10.56 -1.14 -9.20
CA ASP A 49 11.61 -0.33 -8.58
C ASP A 49 12.11 0.80 -9.48
N TRP A 50 12.05 0.59 -10.80
CA TRP A 50 12.45 1.57 -11.81
C TRP A 50 11.31 2.53 -12.19
N CYS A 51 10.08 2.32 -11.70
CA CYS A 51 8.92 3.11 -12.10
C CYS A 51 8.78 4.38 -11.26
N VAL A 52 9.23 5.52 -11.79
CA VAL A 52 9.15 6.83 -11.12
C VAL A 52 7.70 7.24 -10.86
N THR A 53 6.81 7.03 -11.81
CA THR A 53 5.37 7.35 -11.67
C THR A 53 4.69 6.48 -10.61
N CYS A 54 5.09 5.21 -10.46
CA CYS A 54 4.60 4.32 -9.41
C CYS A 54 5.00 4.85 -8.02
N LYS A 55 6.24 5.30 -7.87
CA LYS A 55 6.70 5.94 -6.62
C LYS A 55 5.91 7.21 -6.34
N ALA A 56 5.76 8.09 -7.33
CA ALA A 56 4.97 9.32 -7.18
C ALA A 56 3.51 9.04 -6.79
N ASN A 57 2.86 8.08 -7.44
CA ASN A 57 1.51 7.64 -7.10
C ASN A 57 1.43 7.07 -5.68
N LYS A 58 2.39 6.22 -5.28
CA LYS A 58 2.45 5.67 -3.92
C LYS A 58 2.50 6.78 -2.88
N TYR A 59 3.42 7.73 -3.01
CA TYR A 59 3.61 8.79 -2.02
C TYR A 59 2.46 9.79 -2.01
N ASN A 60 1.93 10.17 -3.17
CA ASN A 60 0.92 11.24 -3.28
C ASN A 60 -0.52 10.74 -3.16
N VAL A 61 -0.77 9.47 -3.45
CA VAL A 61 -2.12 8.89 -3.48
C VAL A 61 -2.24 7.71 -2.53
N LEU A 62 -1.51 6.62 -2.75
CA LEU A 62 -1.76 5.36 -2.01
C LEU A 62 -1.50 5.49 -0.52
N LEU A 63 -0.52 6.30 -0.11
CA LEU A 63 -0.16 6.51 1.29
C LEU A 63 -0.99 7.59 2.00
N ARG A 64 -2.03 8.13 1.37
CA ARG A 64 -2.99 9.03 2.04
C ARG A 64 -3.90 8.23 2.97
N ASP A 65 -4.29 8.82 4.09
CA ASP A 65 -5.06 8.11 5.12
C ASP A 65 -6.45 7.67 4.65
N ASP A 66 -7.11 8.46 3.79
CA ASP A 66 -8.40 8.12 3.18
C ASP A 66 -8.29 6.88 2.28
N VAL A 67 -7.28 6.82 1.41
CA VAL A 67 -7.00 5.68 0.53
C VAL A 67 -6.60 4.44 1.34
N GLN A 68 -5.73 4.62 2.34
CA GLN A 68 -5.32 3.52 3.23
C GLN A 68 -6.52 2.93 3.99
N SER A 69 -7.46 3.77 4.42
CA SER A 69 -8.68 3.33 5.12
C SER A 69 -9.59 2.56 4.17
N ALA A 70 -9.86 3.10 2.97
CA ALA A 70 -10.70 2.47 1.97
C ALA A 70 -10.14 1.10 1.52
N LEU A 71 -8.82 1.00 1.32
CA LEU A 71 -8.17 -0.26 0.93
C LEU A 71 -8.06 -1.29 2.06
N SER A 72 -8.34 -0.89 3.30
CA SER A 72 -8.34 -1.77 4.47
C SER A 72 -9.75 -2.22 4.89
N GLU A 73 -10.77 -1.88 4.11
CA GLU A 73 -12.15 -2.28 4.42
C GLU A 73 -12.33 -3.81 4.35
N PRO A 74 -13.21 -4.42 5.18
CA PRO A 74 -13.33 -5.88 5.30
C PRO A 74 -13.78 -6.61 4.01
N ASP A 75 -14.37 -5.88 3.07
CA ASP A 75 -14.81 -6.40 1.78
C ASP A 75 -13.84 -6.08 0.63
N VAL A 76 -12.67 -5.50 0.93
CA VAL A 76 -11.61 -5.23 -0.05
C VAL A 76 -10.51 -6.28 0.05
N VAL A 77 -10.12 -6.82 -1.10
CA VAL A 77 -8.90 -7.60 -1.28
C VAL A 77 -7.90 -6.71 -2.02
N ALA A 78 -6.78 -6.41 -1.37
CA ALA A 78 -5.70 -5.61 -1.94
C ALA A 78 -4.55 -6.51 -2.39
N LEU A 79 -4.30 -6.56 -3.70
CA LEU A 79 -3.23 -7.35 -4.31
C LEU A 79 -2.11 -6.44 -4.80
N ARG A 80 -0.85 -6.86 -4.60
CA ARG A 80 0.33 -6.15 -5.12
C ARG A 80 1.20 -7.08 -5.95
N GLY A 81 1.52 -6.65 -7.17
CA GLY A 81 2.44 -7.33 -8.08
C GLY A 81 3.71 -6.51 -8.28
N ASP A 82 4.87 -7.17 -8.36
CA ASP A 82 6.16 -6.54 -8.65
C ASP A 82 6.67 -6.93 -10.04
N TRP A 83 6.83 -5.92 -10.90
CA TRP A 83 7.38 -6.04 -12.26
C TRP A 83 8.79 -5.45 -12.39
N SER A 84 9.54 -5.37 -11.29
CA SER A 84 10.95 -4.94 -11.33
C SER A 84 11.82 -5.84 -12.18
N ARG A 85 11.52 -7.14 -12.22
CA ARG A 85 12.22 -8.13 -13.02
C ARG A 85 11.39 -8.51 -14.24
N ARG A 86 11.92 -8.26 -15.44
CA ARG A 86 11.43 -8.92 -16.65
C ARG A 86 11.77 -10.40 -16.54
N ARG A 87 10.76 -11.28 -16.57
CA ARG A 87 10.98 -12.69 -16.88
C ARG A 87 11.57 -12.75 -18.31
N PRO A 88 12.65 -13.51 -18.57
CA PRO A 88 13.12 -13.69 -19.93
C PRO A 88 11.97 -14.28 -20.77
N LEU A 89 11.86 -13.84 -22.02
CA LEU A 89 10.81 -14.24 -22.98
C LEU A 89 10.73 -15.77 -23.19
N SER A 90 11.73 -16.53 -22.74
CA SER A 90 11.76 -18.00 -22.79
C SER A 90 10.87 -18.69 -21.76
N ALA A 91 10.17 -17.96 -20.88
CA ALA A 91 9.28 -18.53 -19.87
C ALA A 91 7.79 -18.45 -20.27
N VAL A 92 7.48 -18.08 -21.52
CA VAL A 92 6.14 -18.08 -22.08
C VAL A 92 6.16 -18.88 -23.39
N PHE A 93 6.49 -20.16 -23.29
CA PHE A 93 6.12 -21.22 -24.24
C PHE A 93 6.01 -22.54 -23.47
#